data_AF-A0A0R2FHL7-F1
#
_entry.id   AF-A0A0R2FHL7-F1
#
_cell.length_a   1.000
_cell.length_b   1.000
_cell.length_c   1.000
_cell.angle_alpha   90.00
_cell.angle_beta   90.00
_cell.angle_gamma   90.00
#
_symmetry.space_group_name_H-M   'P 1'
#
loop_
_entity.id
_entity.type
_entity.pdbx_description
1 polymer ?
#
loop_
_entity_poly.entity_id
_entity_poly.type
_entity_poly.pdbx_seq_one_letter_code
_entity_poly.pdbx_strand_id
1 'polypeptide(L)'
;MIVDNTFATSYLLSPLTLGADIVVNSLTKFANGHSDVCLGSVTGSNEFIKKAYDLQVLLGTTAAPFDAWLCERGMRTMDLRVQKQSDNALALAKFLENNKFVKRVHYIGLADHPQHQLAKKIFPNGYGGMLSFELPEMKLFLTNF
;
A
#
# COMPACT_ATOMS: atom_id res chain seq x y z
N MET A 1 6.49 18.29 2.44
CA MET A 1 5.89 17.08 3.03
C MET A 1 6.06 15.91 2.06
N ILE A 2 6.53 14.77 2.56
CA ILE A 2 6.73 13.54 1.77
C ILE A 2 5.71 12.50 2.23
N VAL A 3 5.05 11.81 1.29
CA VAL A 3 4.10 10.72 1.60
C VAL A 3 4.58 9.42 0.94
N ASP A 4 4.73 8.36 1.74
CA ASP A 4 4.88 7.00 1.21
C ASP A 4 3.48 6.46 0.85
N ASN A 5 3.25 6.22 -0.42
CA ASN A 5 1.96 5.78 -0.96
C ASN A 5 1.95 4.31 -1.38
N THR A 6 2.89 3.50 -0.86
CA THR A 6 3.09 2.09 -1.25
C THR A 6 1.82 1.24 -1.13
N PHE A 7 1.05 1.38 -0.04
CA PHE A 7 -0.14 0.55 0.21
C PHE A 7 -1.33 0.94 -0.65
N ALA A 8 -1.55 2.23 -0.85
CA ALA A 8 -2.68 2.71 -1.63
C ALA A 8 -2.39 2.63 -3.13
N THR A 9 -1.13 2.80 -3.53
CA THR A 9 -0.69 3.12 -4.90
C THR A 9 -1.38 4.39 -5.43
N SER A 10 -0.97 4.85 -6.62
CA SER A 10 -1.67 5.95 -7.30
C SER A 10 -3.10 5.61 -7.71
N TYR A 11 -3.50 4.33 -7.69
CA TYR A 11 -4.85 3.90 -8.04
C TYR A 11 -5.88 4.21 -6.96
N LEU A 12 -5.57 3.97 -5.68
CA LEU A 12 -6.55 4.17 -4.59
C LEU A 12 -6.51 5.57 -4.00
N LEU A 13 -5.35 6.24 -4.05
CA LEU A 13 -5.15 7.57 -3.50
C LEU A 13 -4.03 8.27 -4.28
N SER A 14 -4.23 9.55 -4.61
CA SER A 14 -3.18 10.39 -5.19
C SER A 14 -2.80 11.50 -4.20
N PRO A 15 -1.78 11.32 -3.33
CA PRO A 15 -1.46 12.32 -2.31
C PRO A 15 -1.03 13.69 -2.89
N LEU A 16 -0.49 13.72 -4.11
CA LEU A 16 -0.12 14.97 -4.78
C LEU A 16 -1.35 15.87 -5.01
N THR A 17 -2.53 15.30 -5.29
CA THR A 17 -3.77 16.08 -5.44
C THR A 17 -4.32 16.57 -4.10
N LEU A 18 -3.77 16.09 -2.98
CA LEU A 18 -4.13 16.49 -1.63
C LEU A 18 -3.06 17.38 -0.97
N GLY A 19 -2.08 17.86 -1.74
CA GLY A 19 -1.06 18.80 -1.27
C GLY A 19 0.23 18.18 -0.74
N ALA A 20 0.49 16.89 -1.01
CA ALA A 20 1.84 16.35 -0.82
C ALA A 20 2.80 16.96 -1.85
N ASP A 21 4.02 17.32 -1.43
CA ASP A 21 5.05 17.84 -2.35
C ASP A 21 5.75 16.70 -3.10
N ILE A 22 5.95 15.57 -2.41
CA ILE A 22 6.65 14.40 -2.91
C ILE A 22 5.90 13.15 -2.49
N VAL A 23 5.76 12.21 -3.43
CA VAL A 23 5.23 10.86 -3.19
C VAL A 23 6.31 9.83 -3.48
N VAL A 24 6.50 8.91 -2.55
CA VAL A 24 7.41 7.78 -2.69
C VAL A 24 6.58 6.50 -2.76
N ASN A 25 6.97 5.53 -3.58
CA ASN A 25 6.36 4.20 -3.59
C ASN A 25 7.42 3.12 -3.66
N SER A 26 7.26 2.06 -2.87
CA SER A 26 7.84 0.75 -3.17
C SER A 26 7.02 0.08 -4.27
N LEU A 27 7.56 0.12 -5.49
CA LEU A 27 6.94 -0.50 -6.66
C LEU A 27 6.97 -2.04 -6.57
N THR A 28 7.84 -2.60 -5.73
CA THR A 28 7.90 -4.03 -5.34
C THR A 28 6.54 -4.60 -4.96
N LYS A 29 5.67 -3.77 -4.36
CA LYS A 29 4.41 -4.22 -3.76
C LYS A 29 3.26 -4.22 -4.77
N PHE A 30 2.25 -3.40 -4.55
CA PHE A 30 0.98 -3.44 -5.29
C PHE A 30 1.12 -2.99 -6.75
N ALA A 31 2.03 -2.05 -7.02
CA ALA A 31 2.24 -1.50 -8.35
C ALA A 31 2.72 -2.58 -9.35
N ASN A 32 3.84 -3.26 -9.05
CA ASN A 32 4.22 -4.44 -9.80
C ASN A 32 3.21 -5.58 -9.61
N GLY A 33 2.96 -5.98 -8.36
CA GLY A 33 1.93 -6.95 -7.99
C GLY A 33 2.22 -8.42 -8.29
N HIS A 34 3.44 -8.76 -8.74
CA HIS A 34 3.83 -10.12 -9.13
C HIS A 34 4.98 -10.72 -8.30
N SER A 35 5.43 -10.00 -7.26
CA SER A 35 6.44 -10.48 -6.29
C SER A 35 7.79 -10.90 -6.92
N ASP A 36 8.14 -10.35 -8.07
CA ASP A 36 9.28 -10.73 -8.91
C ASP A 36 10.24 -9.58 -9.23
N VAL A 37 9.98 -8.36 -8.73
CA VAL A 37 10.87 -7.19 -8.90
C VAL A 37 11.02 -6.43 -7.58
N CYS A 38 12.17 -5.79 -7.38
CA CYS A 38 12.39 -4.87 -6.27
C CYS A 38 12.71 -3.47 -6.80
N LEU A 39 11.76 -2.53 -6.68
CA LEU A 39 11.87 -1.19 -7.26
C LEU A 39 11.26 -0.13 -6.35
N GLY A 40 11.80 1.09 -6.47
CA GLY A 40 11.27 2.30 -5.85
C GLY A 40 10.94 3.35 -6.90
N SER A 41 10.03 4.26 -6.56
CA SER A 41 9.78 5.47 -7.33
C SER A 41 9.63 6.68 -6.43
N VAL A 42 9.97 7.83 -6.97
CA VAL A 42 9.72 9.14 -6.37
C VAL A 42 9.03 10.01 -7.42
N THR A 43 7.96 10.69 -7.02
CA THR A 43 7.18 11.60 -7.87
C THR A 43 7.04 12.94 -7.17
N GLY A 44 7.25 14.04 -7.88
CA GLY A 44 7.19 15.40 -7.35
C GLY A 44 7.30 16.42 -8.48
N SER A 45 7.58 17.68 -8.14
CA SER A 45 7.75 18.75 -9.14
C SER A 45 8.97 18.50 -10.05
N ASN A 46 8.97 19.08 -11.25
CA ASN A 46 10.10 18.98 -12.18
C ASN A 46 11.42 19.49 -11.56
N GLU A 47 11.36 20.57 -10.79
CA GLU A 47 12.54 21.11 -10.10
C GLU A 47 13.11 20.10 -9.10
N PHE A 48 12.24 19.45 -8.32
CA PHE A 48 12.65 18.44 -7.37
C PHE A 48 13.21 17.19 -8.06
N ILE A 49 12.51 16.68 -9.09
CA ILE A 49 12.93 15.48 -9.83
C ILE A 49 14.29 15.69 -10.50
N LYS A 50 14.60 16.90 -10.99
CA LYS A 50 15.93 17.23 -11.51
C LYS A 50 17.02 17.02 -10.46
N LYS A 51 16.84 17.58 -9.25
CA LYS A 51 17.78 17.42 -8.13
C LYS A 51 17.90 15.95 -7.68
N ALA A 52 16.79 15.23 -7.64
CA ALA A 52 16.76 13.82 -7.29
C ALA A 52 17.48 12.94 -8.33
N TYR A 53 17.36 13.28 -9.62
CA TYR A 53 18.08 12.61 -10.71
C TYR A 53 19.58 12.82 -10.61
N ASP A 54 20.03 14.07 -10.35
CA ASP A 54 21.47 14.35 -10.15
C ASP A 54 22.06 13.48 -9.03
N LEU A 55 21.32 13.32 -7.92
CA LEU A 55 21.71 12.45 -6.82
C LEU A 55 21.65 10.95 -7.20
N GLN A 56 20.63 10.51 -7.94
CA GLN A 56 20.51 9.13 -8.41
C GLN A 56 21.71 8.72 -9.26
N VAL A 57 22.17 9.60 -10.16
CA VAL A 57 23.36 9.37 -11.00
C VAL A 57 24.62 9.20 -10.13
N LEU A 58 24.78 10.03 -9.10
CA LEU A 58 25.93 9.95 -8.19
C LEU A 58 25.91 8.70 -7.30
N LEU A 59 24.73 8.29 -6.82
CA LEU A 59 24.57 7.15 -5.92
C LEU A 59 24.44 5.81 -6.66
N GLY A 60 24.18 5.82 -7.97
CA GLY A 60 23.97 4.61 -8.76
C GLY A 60 22.67 3.88 -8.44
N THR A 61 21.66 4.57 -7.92
CA THR A 61 20.36 3.98 -7.50
C THR A 61 19.38 3.84 -8.66
N THR A 62 19.87 3.45 -9.83
CA THR A 62 19.09 3.29 -11.06
C THR A 62 18.42 1.92 -11.10
N ALA A 63 17.17 1.86 -11.56
CA ALA A 63 16.46 0.62 -11.78
C ALA A 63 17.10 -0.21 -12.92
N ALA A 64 17.15 -1.54 -12.76
CA ALA A 64 17.49 -2.41 -13.88
C ALA A 64 16.42 -2.28 -14.98
N PRO A 65 16.79 -2.15 -16.27
CA PRO A 65 15.81 -1.95 -17.35
C PRO A 65 14.76 -3.07 -17.45
N PHE A 66 15.16 -4.32 -17.19
CA PHE A 66 14.26 -5.45 -17.21
C PHE A 66 13.24 -5.41 -16.05
N ASP A 67 13.68 -5.07 -14.85
CA ASP A 67 12.79 -4.89 -13.69
C ASP A 67 11.80 -3.74 -13.93
N ALA A 68 12.26 -2.64 -14.53
CA ALA A 68 11.40 -1.53 -14.90
C ALA A 68 10.31 -1.94 -15.88
N TRP A 69 10.67 -2.74 -16.90
CA TRP A 69 9.71 -3.31 -17.85
C TRP A 69 8.73 -4.29 -17.19
N LEU A 70 9.20 -5.17 -16.31
CA LEU A 70 8.33 -6.09 -15.55
C LEU A 70 7.33 -5.32 -14.69
N CYS A 71 7.77 -4.27 -14.01
CA CYS A 71 6.89 -3.41 -13.25
C CYS A 71 5.87 -2.69 -14.15
N GLU A 72 6.28 -2.17 -15.31
CA GLU A 72 5.37 -1.54 -16.27
C GLU A 72 4.30 -2.54 -16.75
N ARG A 73 4.71 -3.77 -17.08
CA ARG A 73 3.81 -4.88 -17.41
C ARG A 73 2.83 -5.16 -16.27
N GLY A 74 3.32 -5.20 -15.03
CA GLY A 74 2.51 -5.36 -13.83
C GLY A 74 1.45 -4.28 -13.69
N MET A 75 1.83 -3.01 -13.91
CA MET A 75 0.93 -1.86 -13.81
C MET A 75 -0.26 -1.90 -14.77
N ARG A 76 -0.15 -2.59 -15.92
CA ARG A 76 -1.25 -2.73 -16.91
C ARG A 76 -2.50 -3.42 -16.36
N THR A 77 -2.37 -4.15 -15.25
CA THR A 77 -3.49 -4.84 -14.57
C THR A 77 -3.71 -4.35 -13.15
N MET A 78 -3.07 -3.23 -12.77
CA MET A 78 -3.06 -2.75 -11.39
C MET A 78 -4.45 -2.38 -10.88
N ASP A 79 -5.24 -1.69 -11.70
CA ASP A 79 -6.63 -1.33 -11.39
C ASP A 79 -7.48 -2.56 -11.06
N LEU A 80 -7.43 -3.59 -11.93
CA LEU A 80 -8.17 -4.84 -11.74
C LEU A 80 -7.71 -5.57 -10.47
N ARG A 81 -6.40 -5.70 -10.27
CA ARG A 81 -5.82 -6.42 -9.13
C ARG A 81 -6.10 -5.70 -7.81
N VAL A 82 -5.81 -4.41 -7.74
CA VAL A 82 -5.92 -3.61 -6.51
C VAL A 82 -7.38 -3.45 -6.10
N GLN A 83 -8.30 -3.26 -7.06
CA GLN A 83 -9.74 -3.28 -6.78
C GLN A 83 -10.14 -4.62 -6.16
N LYS A 84 -9.80 -5.74 -6.81
CA LYS A 84 -10.18 -7.07 -6.32
C LYS A 84 -9.56 -7.38 -4.96
N GLN A 85 -8.31 -6.97 -4.73
CA GLN A 85 -7.64 -7.09 -3.44
C GLN A 85 -8.35 -6.27 -2.36
N SER A 86 -8.77 -5.03 -2.67
CA SER A 86 -9.55 -4.20 -1.76
C SER A 86 -10.89 -4.83 -1.40
N ASP A 87 -11.63 -5.36 -2.38
CA ASP A 87 -12.93 -6.01 -2.15
C ASP A 87 -12.77 -7.26 -1.28
N ASN A 88 -11.76 -8.08 -1.58
CA ASN A 88 -11.45 -9.28 -0.81
C ASN A 88 -11.03 -8.94 0.62
N ALA A 89 -10.21 -7.90 0.81
CA ALA A 89 -9.77 -7.45 2.12
C ALA A 89 -10.95 -6.94 2.97
N LEU A 90 -11.89 -6.18 2.38
CA LEU A 90 -13.10 -5.75 3.06
C LEU A 90 -13.99 -6.94 3.48
N ALA A 91 -14.18 -7.92 2.58
CA ALA A 91 -14.94 -9.13 2.89
C ALA A 91 -14.29 -9.93 4.03
N LEU A 92 -12.97 -10.10 3.98
CA LEU A 92 -12.21 -10.80 5.02
C LEU A 92 -12.25 -10.03 6.35
N ALA A 93 -12.10 -8.71 6.32
CA ALA A 93 -12.16 -7.88 7.52
C ALA A 93 -13.51 -8.02 8.24
N LYS A 94 -14.62 -7.97 7.49
CA LYS A 94 -15.98 -8.19 8.04
C LYS A 94 -16.16 -9.62 8.59
N PHE A 95 -15.59 -10.61 7.91
CA PHE A 95 -15.62 -12.00 8.41
C PHE A 95 -14.86 -12.13 9.73
N LEU A 96 -13.66 -11.55 9.82
CA LEU A 96 -12.81 -11.59 11.01
C LEU A 96 -13.42 -10.80 12.18
N GLU A 97 -14.10 -9.68 11.93
CA GLU A 97 -14.78 -8.87 12.96
C GLU A 97 -15.86 -9.67 13.70
N ASN A 98 -16.48 -10.65 13.03
CA ASN A 98 -17.49 -11.54 13.61
C ASN A 98 -16.92 -12.84 14.19
N ASN A 99 -15.59 -13.04 14.14
CA ASN A 99 -14.97 -14.27 14.58
C ASN A 99 -14.59 -14.19 16.08
N LYS A 100 -15.13 -15.11 16.89
CA LYS A 100 -14.85 -15.19 18.33
C LYS A 100 -13.38 -15.39 18.72
N PHE A 101 -12.54 -15.84 17.77
CA PHE A 101 -11.10 -16.03 17.98
C PHE A 101 -10.26 -14.82 17.54
N VAL A 102 -10.89 -13.74 17.12
CA VAL A 102 -10.23 -12.49 16.74
C VAL A 102 -10.60 -11.44 17.79
N LYS A 103 -9.58 -10.78 18.34
CA LYS A 103 -9.75 -9.75 19.36
C LYS A 103 -10.12 -8.40 18.72
N ARG A 104 -9.47 -8.05 17.62
CA ARG A 104 -9.67 -6.77 16.93
C ARG A 104 -9.21 -6.86 15.48
N VAL A 105 -9.92 -6.18 14.57
CA VAL A 105 -9.50 -6.04 13.16
C VAL A 105 -9.17 -4.58 12.89
N HIS A 106 -8.07 -4.35 12.17
CA HIS A 106 -7.57 -3.05 11.75
C HIS A 106 -7.64 -2.96 10.23
N TYR A 107 -8.69 -2.32 9.73
CA TYR A 107 -8.87 -2.08 8.31
C TYR A 107 -9.64 -0.78 8.09
N ILE A 108 -9.09 0.13 7.28
CA ILE A 108 -9.66 1.48 7.09
C ILE A 108 -11.03 1.46 6.41
N GLY A 109 -11.40 0.34 5.76
CA GLY A 109 -12.71 0.14 5.15
C GLY A 109 -13.82 -0.30 6.12
N LEU A 110 -13.49 -0.65 7.37
CA LEU A 110 -14.48 -0.95 8.40
C LEU A 110 -15.06 0.32 9.00
N ALA A 111 -16.35 0.32 9.31
CA ALA A 111 -17.06 1.49 9.84
C ALA A 111 -16.55 1.94 11.23
N ASP A 112 -16.08 0.99 12.04
CA ASP A 112 -15.52 1.24 13.38
C ASP A 112 -14.08 1.79 13.34
N HIS A 113 -13.42 1.76 12.18
CA HIS A 113 -12.04 2.24 12.09
C HIS A 113 -11.99 3.75 12.37
N PRO A 114 -11.10 4.25 13.27
CA PRO A 114 -11.08 5.65 13.71
C PRO A 114 -10.99 6.67 12.57
N GLN A 115 -10.33 6.28 11.46
CA GLN A 115 -10.11 7.12 10.28
C GLN A 115 -11.03 6.78 9.11
N HIS A 116 -12.06 5.94 9.28
CA HIS A 116 -12.94 5.51 8.18
C HIS A 116 -13.61 6.70 7.46
N GLN A 117 -14.07 7.70 8.22
CA GLN A 117 -14.70 8.89 7.64
C GLN A 117 -13.74 9.72 6.79
N LEU A 118 -12.46 9.76 7.17
CA LEU A 118 -11.42 10.41 6.35
C LEU A 118 -11.13 9.55 5.12
N ALA A 119 -10.96 8.25 5.30
CA ALA A 119 -10.69 7.31 4.21
C ALA A 119 -11.78 7.41 3.12
N LYS A 120 -13.05 7.43 3.51
CA LYS A 120 -14.19 7.60 2.59
C LYS A 120 -14.13 8.89 1.76
N LYS A 121 -13.51 9.95 2.27
CA LYS A 121 -13.37 11.23 1.57
C LYS A 121 -12.23 11.23 0.56
N ILE A 122 -11.13 10.54 0.86
CA ILE A 122 -9.88 10.66 0.10
C ILE A 122 -9.55 9.43 -0.78
N PHE A 123 -10.18 8.28 -0.52
CA PHE A 123 -9.99 7.05 -1.29
C PHE A 123 -11.18 6.79 -2.24
N PRO A 124 -11.13 7.21 -3.51
CA PRO A 124 -12.24 7.02 -4.45
C PRO A 124 -12.47 5.56 -4.88
N ASN A 125 -11.44 4.72 -4.89
CA ASN A 125 -11.45 3.41 -5.55
C ASN A 125 -11.31 2.22 -4.56
N GLY A 126 -11.64 2.43 -3.29
CA GLY A 126 -11.52 1.41 -2.24
C GLY A 126 -10.35 1.65 -1.28
N TYR A 127 -10.14 0.71 -0.36
CA TYR A 127 -9.35 0.90 0.86
C TYR A 127 -8.04 0.10 0.89
N GLY A 128 -7.74 -0.63 -0.18
CA GLY A 128 -6.51 -1.39 -0.33
C GLY A 128 -6.60 -2.82 0.21
N GLY A 129 -5.64 -3.64 -0.20
CA GLY A 129 -5.59 -5.06 0.15
C GLY A 129 -4.96 -5.37 1.51
N MET A 130 -4.50 -4.35 2.24
CA MET A 130 -3.77 -4.54 3.49
C MET A 130 -4.72 -4.43 4.68
N LEU A 131 -4.75 -5.47 5.53
CA LEU A 131 -5.44 -5.49 6.80
C LEU A 131 -4.57 -6.18 7.85
N SER A 132 -4.75 -5.84 9.11
CA SER A 132 -4.16 -6.57 10.23
C SER A 132 -5.24 -6.87 11.27
N PHE A 133 -4.99 -7.84 12.14
CA PHE A 133 -5.89 -8.18 13.23
C PHE A 133 -5.11 -8.75 14.41
N GLU A 134 -5.70 -8.63 15.59
CA GLU A 134 -5.16 -9.14 16.84
C GLU A 134 -5.84 -10.45 17.19
N LEU A 135 -5.05 -11.43 17.62
CA LEU A 135 -5.56 -12.61 18.30
C LEU A 135 -5.67 -12.32 19.80
N PRO A 136 -6.61 -12.96 20.51
CA PRO A 136 -6.62 -12.98 21.97
C PRO A 136 -5.28 -13.50 22.49
N GLU A 137 -4.87 -13.02 23.66
CA GLU A 137 -3.71 -13.61 24.34
C GLU A 137 -3.95 -15.10 24.56
N MET A 138 -3.13 -15.94 23.92
CA MET A 138 -3.07 -17.34 24.29
C MET A 138 -2.41 -17.41 25.66
N LYS A 139 -3.15 -17.85 26.68
CA LYS A 139 -2.54 -18.42 27.89
C LYS A 139 -1.74 -19.62 27.44
N LEU A 140 -0.46 -19.39 27.17
CA LEU A 140 0.45 -20.39 26.62
C LEU A 140 0.54 -21.53 27.64
N PHE A 141 0.27 -22.76 27.18
CA PHE A 141 0.45 -24.04 27.88
C PHE A 141 1.92 -24.34 28.26
N LEU A 142 2.78 -23.33 28.42
CA LEU A 142 4.21 -23.49 28.74
C LEU A 142 4.51 -23.63 30.24
N THR A 143 3.52 -23.91 31.09
CA THR A 143 3.76 -24.10 32.53
C THR A 143 4.18 -25.52 32.93
N ASN A 144 4.50 -26.42 31.99
CA ASN A 144 4.92 -27.80 32.30
C ASN A 144 6.13 -28.28 31.46
N PHE A 145 7.23 -27.52 31.45
CA PHE A 145 8.57 -28.07 31.20
C PHE A 145 9.53 -27.58 32.28
#